data_AF-W3ALL7-F1
#
_entry.id   AF-W3ALL7-F1
#
_cell.length_a   1.000
_cell.length_b   1.000
_cell.length_c   1.000
_cell.angle_alpha   90.00
_cell.angle_beta   90.00
_cell.angle_gamma   90.00
#
_symmetry.space_group_name_H-M   'P 1'
#
loop_
_entity.id
_entity.type
_entity.pdbx_description
1 polymer ?
#
loop_
_entity_poly.entity_id
_entity_poly.type
_entity_poly.pdbx_seq_one_letter_code
_entity_poly.pdbx_strand_id
1 'polypeptide(L)' 'MYVSAPVSAILYKCKVTEVDIPYDYEDKNLKITALMKIKLQKRYKPDKFTFDRLKYEYGIYAIRGPRGIPNSLGTALK' A
#
# COMPACT_ATOMS: atom_id res chain seq x y z
N MET A 1 2.69 0.60 1.21
CA MET A 1 1.74 1.35 0.36
C MET A 1 2.29 1.37 -1.04
N TYR A 2 1.57 0.70 -1.94
CA TYR A 2 1.83 0.72 -3.37
C TYR A 2 1.14 1.95 -3.97
N VAL A 3 1.86 2.73 -4.77
CA VAL A 3 1.30 3.83 -5.54
C VAL A 3 1.12 3.33 -6.96
N SER A 4 -0.10 3.43 -7.47
CA SER A 4 -0.48 2.98 -8.82
C SER A 4 0.14 3.88 -9.90
N ALA A 5 -0.30 3.70 -11.14
CA ALA A 5 0.16 4.51 -12.26
C ALA A 5 0.07 6.02 -11.95
N PRO A 6 1.05 6.84 -12.39
CA PRO A 6 2.19 6.46 -13.23
C PRO A 6 3.40 5.91 -12.46
N VAL A 7 3.38 5.89 -11.12
CA VAL A 7 4.57 5.54 -10.33
C VAL A 7 4.81 4.03 -10.29
N SER A 8 3.74 3.25 -10.12
CA SER A 8 3.78 1.78 -10.15
C SER A 8 4.86 1.15 -9.25
N ALA A 9 4.96 1.61 -8.00
CA ALA A 9 5.96 1.14 -7.05
C ALA A 9 5.51 1.23 -5.57
N ILE A 10 6.15 0.44 -4.70
CA ILE A 10 6.01 0.62 -3.24
C ILE A 10 6.88 1.79 -2.80
N LEU A 11 6.24 2.90 -2.44
CA LEU A 11 6.95 4.10 -1.96
C LEU A 11 7.04 4.20 -0.45
N TYR A 12 6.07 3.62 0.28
CA TYR A 12 5.96 3.87 1.71
C TYR A 12 5.75 2.60 2.51
N LYS A 13 6.46 2.50 3.62
CA LYS A 13 6.10 1.62 4.73
C LYS A 13 5.36 2.46 5.76
N CYS A 14 4.15 2.04 6.10
CA CYS A 14 3.31 2.72 7.09
C CYS A 14 2.87 1.72 8.15
N LYS A 15 2.70 2.19 9.38
CA LYS A 15 2.04 1.46 10.46
C LYS A 15 0.64 2.02 10.65
N VAL A 16 -0.37 1.16 10.60
CA VAL A 16 -1.72 1.54 11.01
C VAL A 16 -1.72 1.69 12.53
N THR A 17 -2.20 2.82 13.03
CA THR A 17 -2.23 3.14 14.46
C THR A 17 -3.65 3.09 15.03
N GLU A 18 -4.66 3.26 14.19
CA GLU A 18 -6.07 3.22 14.55
C GLU A 18 -6.88 2.84 13.30
N VAL A 19 -7.90 2.01 13.47
CA VAL A 19 -8.80 1.51 12.41
C VAL A 19 -10.24 1.75 12.81
N ASP A 20 -11.15 1.57 11.85
CA ASP A 20 -12.60 1.57 12.07
C ASP A 20 -13.13 2.84 12.75
N ILE A 21 -12.47 3.98 12.52
CA ILE A 21 -12.91 5.28 13.03
C ILE A 21 -14.17 5.66 12.27
N PRO A 22 -15.34 5.78 12.92
CA PRO A 22 -16.58 6.11 12.21
C PRO A 22 -16.46 7.44 11.48
N TYR A 23 -16.94 7.47 10.24
CA TYR A 23 -16.95 8.67 9.42
C TYR A 23 -18.15 8.63 8.50
N ASP A 24 -18.81 9.76 8.31
CA ASP A 24 -19.98 9.87 7.44
C ASP A 24 -19.68 10.90 6.36
N TYR A 25 -19.29 10.40 5.19
CA TYR A 25 -19.00 11.23 4.03
C TYR A 25 -19.50 10.55 2.76
N GLU A 26 -20.21 11.32 1.94
CA GLU A 26 -20.76 10.86 0.67
C GLU A 26 -20.65 11.96 -0.40
N ASP A 27 -20.17 11.58 -1.58
CA ASP A 27 -20.14 12.37 -2.82
C ASP A 27 -20.55 11.45 -3.99
N LYS A 28 -20.72 12.01 -5.19
CA LYS A 28 -21.26 11.36 -6.40
C LYS A 28 -20.72 9.96 -6.68
N ASN A 29 -19.44 9.69 -6.38
CA ASN A 29 -18.78 8.40 -6.66
C ASN A 29 -18.09 7.79 -5.43
N LEU A 30 -18.33 8.32 -4.23
CA LEU A 30 -17.54 7.96 -3.05
C LEU A 30 -18.39 8.02 -1.78
N LYS A 31 -18.50 6.89 -1.09
CA LYS A 31 -19.03 6.81 0.27
C LYS A 31 -17.94 6.30 1.20
N ILE A 32 -17.62 7.07 2.23
CA ILE A 32 -16.64 6.69 3.25
C ILE A 32 -17.40 6.51 4.56
N THR A 33 -17.38 5.29 5.08
CA THR A 33 -18.03 4.93 6.35
C THR A 33 -17.05 4.75 7.51
N ALA A 34 -15.76 4.63 7.22
CA ALA A 34 -14.71 4.43 8.20
C ALA A 34 -13.36 5.01 7.75
N LEU A 35 -12.59 5.51 8.70
CA LEU A 35 -11.23 6.01 8.50
C LEU A 35 -10.20 5.14 9.24
N MET A 36 -8.95 5.27 8.83
CA MET A 36 -7.78 4.74 9.53
C MET A 36 -6.75 5.84 9.75
N LYS A 37 -6.08 5.83 10.89
CA LYS A 37 -4.86 6.62 11.11
C LYS A 37 -3.64 5.78 10.76
N ILE A 38 -2.78 6.34 9.93
CA ILE A 38 -1.53 5.70 9.52
C ILE A 38 -0.35 6.61 9.85
N LYS A 39 0.73 5.98 10.34
CA LYS A 39 2.01 6.63 10.62
C LYS A 39 3.04 6.16 9.60
N LEU A 40 3.67 7.10 8.90
CA LEU A 40 4.79 6.82 8.01
C LEU A 40 5.97 6.26 8.82
N GLN A 41 6.54 5.14 8.36
CA GLN A 41 7.74 4.54 8.94
C GLN A 41 8.96 4.72 8.03
N LYS A 42 8.80 4.59 6.72
CA LYS A 42 9.91 4.63 5.75
C LYS A 42 9.43 5.10 4.38
N ARG A 43 10.26 5.90 3.70
CA ARG A 43 10.11 6.25 2.29
C ARG A 43 11.13 5.46 1.47
N TYR A 44 10.71 4.96 0.31
CA TYR A 44 11.57 4.28 -0.65
C TYR A 44 11.67 5.10 -1.92
N LYS A 45 12.79 4.97 -2.64
CA LYS A 45 12.91 5.54 -3.97
C LYS A 45 11.98 4.80 -4.94
N PRO A 46 11.41 5.48 -5.95
CA PRO A 46 10.45 4.86 -6.89
C PRO A 46 10.99 3.66 -7.68
N ASP A 47 12.29 3.64 -7.95
CA ASP A 47 13.01 2.57 -8.66
C ASP A 47 13.28 1.33 -7.78
N LYS A 48 13.09 1.42 -6.46
CA LYS A 48 13.49 0.34 -5.54
C LYS A 48 12.52 -0.85 -5.53
N PHE A 49 11.21 -0.60 -5.56
CA PHE A 49 10.17 -1.64 -5.46
C PHE A 49 9.12 -1.45 -6.55
N THR A 50 9.57 -1.42 -7.80
CA THR A 50 8.73 -1.29 -9.00
C THR A 50 7.83 -2.50 -9.18
N PHE A 51 6.73 -2.33 -9.92
CA PHE A 51 5.81 -3.41 -10.23
C PHE A 51 6.48 -4.60 -10.93
N ASP A 52 7.41 -4.36 -11.86
CA ASP A 52 8.18 -5.44 -12.50
C ASP A 52 8.99 -6.22 -11.47
N ARG A 53 9.65 -5.53 -10.54
CA ARG A 53 10.39 -6.18 -9.47
C ARG A 53 9.46 -7.02 -8.58
N LEU A 54 8.29 -6.48 -8.23
CA LEU A 54 7.26 -7.20 -7.48
C LEU A 54 6.80 -8.48 -8.21
N LYS A 55 6.63 -8.41 -9.52
CA LYS A 55 6.25 -9.53 -10.37
C LYS A 55 7.33 -10.61 -10.41
N TYR A 56 8.56 -10.23 -10.75
CA TYR A 56 9.63 -11.20 -11.05
C TYR A 56 10.37 -11.70 -9.80
N GLU A 57 10.59 -10.86 -8.77
CA GLU A 57 11.31 -11.27 -7.56
C GLU A 57 10.39 -11.77 -6.44
N TYR A 58 9.14 -11.32 -6.41
CA TYR A 58 8.22 -11.59 -5.30
C TYR A 58 6.92 -12.31 -5.71
N GLY A 59 6.74 -12.62 -7.00
CA GLY A 59 5.58 -13.35 -7.51
C GLY A 59 4.26 -12.59 -7.41
N ILE A 60 4.29 -11.25 -7.33
CA ILE A 60 3.09 -10.41 -7.22
C ILE A 60 2.71 -9.89 -8.61
N TYR A 61 1.74 -10.57 -9.23
CA TYR A 61 1.30 -10.27 -10.59
C TYR A 61 0.18 -9.22 -10.69
N ALA A 62 -0.48 -8.89 -9.57
CA ALA A 62 -1.54 -7.88 -9.53
C ALA A 62 -1.73 -7.34 -8.11
N ILE A 63 -2.01 -6.04 -8.01
CA ILE A 63 -2.34 -5.35 -6.76
C ILE A 63 -3.73 -4.73 -6.94
N ARG A 64 -4.76 -5.41 -6.42
CA ARG A 64 -6.17 -5.02 -6.58
C ARG A 64 -6.82 -4.51 -5.30
N GLY A 65 -6.07 -4.47 -4.21
CA GLY A 65 -6.55 -4.09 -2.88
C GLY A 65 -5.58 -4.52 -1.78
N PRO A 66 -5.96 -4.38 -0.51
CA PRO A 66 -5.18 -4.85 0.62
C PRO A 66 -4.94 -6.36 0.54
N ARG A 67 -3.67 -6.79 0.63
CA ARG A 67 -3.28 -8.21 0.58
C ARG A 67 -2.15 -8.46 1.56
N GLY A 68 -2.08 -9.69 2.08
CA GLY A 68 -0.89 -10.18 2.76
C GLY A 68 0.30 -10.17 1.81
N ILE A 69 1.48 -9.83 2.34
CA ILE A 69 2.73 -9.81 1.56
C ILE A 69 3.48 -11.14 1.73
N PRO A 70 4.16 -11.65 0.69
CA PRO A 70 5.08 -12.77 0.83
C PRO A 70 6.18 -12.48 1.85
N ASN A 71 6.65 -13.51 2.55
CA ASN A 71 7.73 -13.39 3.55
C ASN A 71 9.01 -12.76 2.97
N SER A 72 9.35 -13.11 1.73
CA SER A 72 10.50 -12.55 1.01
C SER A 72 10.40 -11.03 0.86
N LEU A 73 9.23 -10.52 0.46
CA LEU A 73 8.96 -9.09 0.37
C LEU A 73 8.93 -8.43 1.75
N GLY A 74 8.34 -9.08 2.74
CA GLY A 74 8.31 -8.59 4.12
C GLY A 74 9.71 -8.34 4.70
N THR A 75 10.67 -9.23 4.40
CA THR A 75 12.08 -9.06 4.76
C THR A 75 12.73 -7.89 4.00
N ALA A 76 12.50 -7.77 2.70
CA ALA A 76 13.06 -6.68 1.89
C ALA A 76 12.53 -5.28 2.28
N LEU A 77 11.32 -5.22 2.84
CA LEU A 77 10.68 -3.99 3.33
C LEU A 77 11.08 -3.62 4.78
N LYS A 78 12.02 -4.31 5.42
CA LYS A 78 12.60 -3.86 6.69
C LYS A 78 13.50 -2.64 6.47
#